data_AF-A0A327JTE5-F1
#
_entry.id   AF-A0A327JTE5-F1
#
_cell.length_a   1.000
_cell.length_b   1.000
_cell.length_c   1.000
_cell.angle_alpha   90.00
_cell.angle_beta   90.00
_cell.angle_gamma   90.00
#
_symmetry.space_group_name_H-M   'P 1'
#
loop_
_entity.id
_entity.type
_entity.pdbx_description
1 polymer ?
#
loop_
_entity_poly.entity_id
_entity_poly.type
_entity_poly.pdbx_seq_one_letter_code
_entity_poly.pdbx_strand_id
1 'polypeptide(L)' 'MFFDEEGPEKTPRAGHRVGEDISTLSVAELTERIGELEAEIGRLKDAILVREATRSAADSVFKS' A
#
# COMPACT_ATOMS: atom_id res chain seq x y z
N MET A 1 -19.08 33.72 -21.26
CA MET A 1 -19.86 32.55 -20.80
C MET A 1 -18.88 31.66 -20.06
N PHE A 2 -19.01 31.58 -18.74
CA PHE A 2 -18.16 30.82 -17.85
C PHE A 2 -18.60 29.37 -17.84
N PHE A 3 -17.75 28.45 -18.26
CA PHE A 3 -17.78 27.06 -17.80
C PHE A 3 -16.33 26.60 -17.77
N ASP A 4 -15.73 26.76 -16.59
CA ASP A 4 -14.49 26.12 -16.21
C ASP A 4 -14.75 24.61 -16.25
N GLU A 5 -14.13 23.93 -17.20
CA GLU A 5 -14.13 22.47 -17.31
C GLU A 5 -13.13 21.93 -16.27
N GLU A 6 -13.44 22.14 -15.00
CA GLU A 6 -12.87 21.37 -13.91
C GLU A 6 -13.40 19.94 -14.06
N GLY A 7 -12.68 19.18 -14.91
CA GLY A 7 -12.86 17.73 -15.01
C GLY A 7 -12.83 17.12 -13.61
N PRO A 8 -13.56 16.02 -13.37
CA PRO A 8 -13.78 15.48 -12.04
C PRO A 8 -12.43 15.35 -11.33
N GLU A 9 -12.23 16.16 -10.28
CA GLU A 9 -11.11 16.01 -9.37
C GLU A 9 -11.07 14.54 -9.03
N LYS A 10 -9.95 13.89 -9.37
CA LYS A 10 -9.71 12.49 -9.05
C LYS A 10 -9.68 12.41 -7.54
N THR A 11 -10.85 12.24 -6.93
CA THR A 11 -10.99 11.93 -5.52
C THR A 11 -10.04 10.77 -5.28
N PRO A 12 -9.04 10.92 -4.39
CA PRO A 12 -8.15 9.83 -4.07
C PRO A 12 -9.04 8.65 -3.72
N ARG A 13 -9.01 7.59 -4.53
CA ARG A 13 -9.81 6.39 -4.26
C ARG A 13 -9.47 6.01 -2.84
N ALA A 14 -10.48 5.98 -1.96
CA ALA A 14 -10.30 5.52 -0.60
C ALA A 14 -9.65 4.14 -0.70
N GLY A 15 -8.38 4.05 -0.30
CA GLY A 15 -7.58 2.84 -0.50
C GLY A 15 -8.27 1.65 0.13
N HIS A 16 -8.13 0.48 -0.51
CA HIS A 16 -8.72 -0.76 -0.03
C HIS A 16 -8.39 -1.01 1.45
N ARG A 17 -9.42 -1.32 2.25
CA ARG A 17 -9.24 -1.61 3.69
C ARG A 17 -9.30 -3.11 3.95
N VAL A 18 -8.36 -3.61 4.76
CA VAL A 18 -8.39 -5.00 5.22
C VAL A 18 -9.66 -5.23 6.05
N GLY A 19 -10.44 -6.25 5.68
CA GLY A 19 -11.71 -6.59 6.35
C GLY A 19 -12.94 -5.82 5.84
N GLU A 20 -12.82 -5.10 4.72
CA GLU A 20 -13.97 -4.52 4.01
C GLU A 20 -14.90 -5.63 3.48
N ASP A 21 -16.20 -5.37 3.42
CA ASP A 21 -17.15 -6.29 2.80
C ASP A 21 -16.84 -6.45 1.31
N ILE A 22 -16.84 -7.70 0.85
CA ILE A 22 -16.54 -8.10 -0.53
C ILE A 22 -17.74 -8.71 -1.24
N SER A 23 -18.90 -8.78 -0.57
CA SER A 23 -20.11 -9.44 -1.07
C SER A 23 -20.62 -8.91 -2.42
N THR A 24 -20.29 -7.66 -2.75
CA THR A 24 -20.71 -6.96 -3.97
C THR A 24 -19.63 -6.89 -5.05
N LEU A 25 -18.42 -7.40 -4.77
CA LEU A 25 -17.28 -7.30 -5.69
C LEU A 25 -17.29 -8.45 -6.71
N SER A 26 -16.93 -8.11 -7.94
CA SER A 26 -16.66 -9.07 -9.01
C SER A 26 -15.31 -9.78 -8.83
N VAL A 27 -15.13 -10.90 -9.54
CA VAL A 27 -13.86 -11.65 -9.55
C VAL A 27 -12.69 -10.79 -10.04
N ALA A 28 -12.93 -9.91 -11.01
CA ALA A 28 -11.90 -9.02 -11.54
C ALA A 28 -11.45 -7.99 -10.49
N GLU A 29 -12.41 -7.37 -9.79
CA GLU A 29 -12.12 -6.42 -8.70
C GLU A 29 -11.40 -7.09 -7.52
N LEU A 30 -11.80 -8.33 -7.18
CA LEU A 30 -11.09 -9.12 -6.16
C LEU A 30 -9.64 -9.41 -6.58
N THR A 31 -9.42 -9.72 -7.85
CA THR A 31 -8.08 -9.99 -8.40
C THR A 31 -7.20 -8.74 -8.36
N GLU A 32 -7.73 -7.59 -8.78
CA GLU A 32 -7.05 -6.29 -8.72
C GLU A 32 -6.67 -5.95 -7.26
N ARG A 33 -7.64 -6.07 -6.35
CA ARG A 33 -7.45 -5.81 -4.92
C ARG A 33 -6.41 -6.74 -4.29
N ILE A 34 -6.38 -8.02 -4.66
CA ILE A 34 -5.34 -8.96 -4.21
C ILE A 34 -3.96 -8.48 -4.67
N GLY A 35 -3.82 -8.10 -5.94
CA GLY A 35 -2.56 -7.61 -6.49
C GLY A 35 -2.02 -6.38 -5.75
N GLU A 36 -2.90 -5.42 -5.43
CA GLU A 36 -2.53 -4.23 -4.65
C GLU A 36 -2.05 -4.60 -3.23
N LEU A 37 -2.74 -5.51 -2.56
CA LEU A 37 -2.37 -5.96 -1.22
C LEU A 37 -1.05 -6.76 -1.21
N GLU A 38 -0.82 -7.60 -2.22
CA GLU A 38 0.44 -8.34 -2.37
C GLU A 38 1.63 -7.40 -2.59
N ALA A 39 1.45 -6.37 -3.43
CA ALA A 39 2.46 -5.33 -3.61
C ALA A 39 2.78 -4.60 -2.30
N GLU A 40 1.76 -4.26 -1.52
CA GLU A 40 1.96 -3.61 -0.21
C GLU A 40 2.64 -4.55 0.79
N ILE A 41 2.31 -5.85 0.81
CA ILE A 41 3.03 -6.85 1.61
C ILE A 41 4.52 -6.88 1.23
N GLY A 42 4.85 -6.85 -0.06
CA GLY A 42 6.23 -6.79 -0.54
C GLY A 42 6.97 -5.58 0.01
N ARG A 43 6.38 -4.39 -0.14
CA ARG A 43 6.93 -3.13 0.39
C ARG A 43 7.20 -3.19 1.90
N LEU A 44 6.27 -3.75 2.67
CA LEU A 44 6.43 -3.89 4.12
C LEU A 44 7.56 -4.85 4.49
N LYS A 45 7.68 -5.98 3.77
CA LYS A 45 8.80 -6.92 3.96
C LYS A 45 10.14 -6.26 3.67
N ASP A 46 10.25 -5.51 2.58
CA ASP A 46 11.49 -4.79 2.25
C ASP A 46 11.86 -3.76 3.32
N ALA A 47 10.87 -3.01 3.81
CA ALA A 47 11.07 -2.06 4.90
C ALA A 47 11.52 -2.73 6.22
N ILE A 48 11.02 -3.93 6.51
CA ILE A 48 11.48 -4.74 7.65
C ILE A 48 12.95 -5.10 7.47
N LEU A 49 13.33 -5.64 6.31
CA LEU A 49 14.72 -6.04 6.03
C LEU A 49 15.70 -4.87 6.20
N VAL A 50 15.36 -3.70 5.68
CA VAL A 50 16.17 -2.48 5.84
C VAL A 50 16.34 -2.10 7.32
N ARG A 51 15.26 -2.18 8.11
CA ARG A 51 15.30 -1.85 9.54
C ARG A 51 16.09 -2.88 10.35
N GLU A 52 15.97 -4.16 10.03
CA GLU A 52 16.76 -5.23 10.67
C GLU A 52 18.25 -5.09 10.37
N ALA A 53 18.62 -4.81 9.11
CA ALA A 53 20.00 -4.54 8.73
C ALA A 53 20.57 -3.33 9.49
N THR A 54 19.77 -2.26 9.63
CA THR A 54 20.15 -1.08 10.41
C THR A 54 20.36 -1.42 11.89
N ARG A 55 19.47 -2.22 12.49
CA ARG A 55 19.62 -2.67 13.89
C ARG A 55 20.87 -3.52 14.09
N SER A 56 21.09 -4.51 13.22
CA SER A 56 22.24 -5.41 13.32
C SER A 56 23.57 -4.67 13.16
N ALA A 57 23.62 -3.66 12.29
CA ALA A 57 24.80 -2.81 12.15
C ALA A 57 25.07 -1.99 13.42
N ALA A 58 24.02 -1.42 14.04
CA ALA A 58 24.16 -0.70 15.30
C ALA A 58 24.62 -1.61 16.45
N ASP A 59 24.02 -2.78 16.62
CA ASP A 59 24.38 -3.73 17.69
C ASP A 59 25.83 -4.21 17.60
N SER A 60 26.40 -4.26 16.39
CA SER A 60 27.81 -4.65 16.17
C SER A 60 28.79 -3.54 16.56
N VAL A 61 28.39 -2.27 16.46
CA VAL A 61 29.19 -1.12 16.87
C VAL A 61 29.21 -0.96 18.39
N PHE A 62 28.10 -1.28 19.08
CA PHE A 62 28.00 -1.18 20.54
C PHE A 62 28.61 -2.37 21.32
N LYS A 63 28.93 -3.47 20.65
CA LYS A 63 29.61 -4.65 21.25
C LYS A 63 31.15 -4.62 21.13
N SER A 64 31.71 -3.53 20.59
CA SER A 64 33.16 -3.30 20.53
C SER A 64 33.70 -2.72 21.85
#